data_AF-A0A1G8V8E6-F1
#
_entry.id   AF-A0A1G8V8E6-F1
#
_cell.length_a   1.000
_cell.length_b   1.000
_cell.length_c   1.000
_cell.angle_alpha   90.00
_cell.angle_beta   90.00
_cell.angle_gamma   90.00
#
_symmetry.space_group_name_H-M   'P 1'
#
loop_
_entity.id
_entity.type
_entity.pdbx_description
1 polymer ?
#
loop_
_entity_poly.entity_id
_entity_poly.type
_entity_poly.pdbx_seq_one_letter_code
_entity_poly.pdbx_strand_id
1 'polypeptide(L)'
;MNFVNNWSQAIALAAGATSADLDLPDGTYRLTLADWPASATRWEIVTAVVTGGVAELARGQELTDDQEWPEGSVIYCSLTAGVLTSLLLRIETLETAVADLTERVVALEGIVITSPGSGPVWGFSPSFGVGSISPAGATVYPDGTLGGNGQILALAWGDDYPYYGNLELRVSGNYEVWPDVASLPFDTLTIGTTTFNKADLEIIGYGDDISAFGWFSVSPNPFAAGRNKITFS
;
A
#
# COMPACT_ATOMS: atom_id res chain seq x y z
N MET A 1 -5.90 20.01 -16.82
CA MET A 1 -5.50 21.40 -16.53
C MET A 1 -4.00 21.49 -16.70
N ASN A 2 -3.54 22.49 -17.45
CA ASN A 2 -2.15 22.71 -17.82
C ASN A 2 -1.59 23.91 -17.04
N PHE A 3 -0.26 23.93 -16.88
CA PHE A 3 0.46 25.04 -16.28
C PHE A 3 1.61 25.45 -17.19
N VAL A 4 1.89 26.75 -17.26
CA VAL A 4 3.03 27.32 -17.99
C VAL A 4 3.83 28.18 -17.04
N ASN A 5 5.15 27.98 -17.01
CA ASN A 5 6.04 28.75 -16.16
C ASN A 5 6.12 30.20 -16.64
N ASN A 6 5.88 31.14 -15.72
CA ASN A 6 6.11 32.57 -15.91
C ASN A 6 5.40 33.18 -17.13
N TRP A 7 4.23 32.64 -17.51
CA TRP A 7 3.45 33.20 -18.61
C TRP A 7 2.51 34.31 -18.13
N SER A 8 2.53 35.44 -18.84
CA SER A 8 1.58 36.54 -18.70
C SER A 8 1.41 37.28 -20.03
N GLN A 9 0.26 37.92 -20.21
CA GLN A 9 -0.08 38.71 -21.39
C GLN A 9 -0.92 39.92 -20.98
N ALA A 10 -0.70 41.06 -21.65
CA ALA A 10 -1.61 42.19 -21.54
C ALA A 10 -2.99 41.82 -22.11
N ILE A 11 -4.06 42.30 -21.49
CA ILE A 11 -5.42 42.01 -21.92
C ILE A 11 -6.34 43.19 -21.63
N ALA A 12 -7.34 43.36 -22.48
CA ALA A 12 -8.51 44.17 -22.20
C ALA A 12 -9.74 43.32 -22.53
N LEU A 13 -10.68 43.24 -21.60
CA LEU A 13 -11.79 42.30 -21.68
C LEU A 13 -13.05 42.94 -21.07
N ALA A 14 -14.13 43.00 -21.85
CA ALA A 14 -15.42 43.46 -21.34
C ALA A 14 -15.99 42.47 -20.31
N ALA A 15 -16.84 42.97 -19.41
CA ALA A 15 -17.63 42.11 -18.54
C ALA A 15 -18.50 41.16 -19.40
N GLY A 16 -18.59 39.88 -19.02
CA GLY A 16 -19.34 38.87 -19.76
C GLY A 16 -18.67 38.34 -21.02
N ALA A 17 -17.47 38.82 -21.38
CA ALA A 17 -16.76 38.29 -22.54
C ALA A 17 -16.36 36.82 -22.32
N THR A 18 -16.73 35.97 -23.28
CA THR A 18 -16.54 34.51 -23.24
C THR A 18 -15.38 34.04 -24.11
N SER A 19 -14.62 34.94 -24.73
CA SER A 19 -13.45 34.59 -25.53
C SER A 19 -12.35 35.64 -25.47
N ALA A 20 -11.10 35.21 -25.67
CA ALA A 20 -9.94 36.08 -25.82
C ALA A 20 -8.83 35.39 -26.65
N ASP A 21 -8.06 36.17 -27.38
CA ASP A 21 -6.84 35.68 -28.03
C ASP A 21 -5.72 35.55 -26.99
N LEU A 22 -5.23 34.33 -26.78
CA LEU A 22 -4.17 34.02 -25.83
C LEU A 22 -3.01 33.35 -26.55
N ASP A 23 -1.79 33.88 -26.36
CA ASP A 23 -0.55 33.23 -26.81
C ASP A 23 -0.18 32.06 -25.88
N LEU A 24 -1.03 31.04 -25.88
CA LEU A 24 -0.88 29.79 -25.14
C LEU A 24 -1.05 28.61 -26.10
N PRO A 25 -0.37 27.49 -25.84
CA PRO A 25 -0.68 26.23 -26.52
C PRO A 25 -2.12 25.79 -26.27
N ASP A 26 -2.60 24.88 -27.12
CA ASP A 26 -3.92 24.27 -26.94
C ASP A 26 -4.03 23.54 -25.58
N GLY A 27 -5.17 23.71 -24.90
CA GLY A 27 -5.44 23.04 -23.64
C GLY A 27 -6.29 23.86 -22.66
N THR A 28 -6.47 23.31 -21.46
CA THR A 28 -7.29 23.93 -20.40
C THR A 28 -6.42 24.52 -19.31
N TYR A 29 -6.59 25.80 -19.01
CA TYR A 29 -5.81 26.55 -18.04
C TYR A 29 -6.70 27.19 -16.97
N ARG A 30 -6.13 27.33 -15.77
CA ARG A 30 -6.64 28.19 -14.70
C ARG A 30 -5.78 29.44 -14.70
N LEU A 31 -6.37 30.58 -15.04
CA LEU A 31 -5.65 31.85 -15.20
C LEU A 31 -6.21 32.91 -14.25
N THR A 32 -5.38 33.88 -13.92
CA THR A 32 -5.76 35.05 -13.11
C THR A 32 -5.72 36.29 -13.99
N LEU A 33 -6.83 37.03 -14.02
CA LEU A 33 -6.92 38.40 -14.50
C LEU A 33 -6.61 39.35 -13.35
N ALA A 34 -5.85 40.40 -13.60
CA ALA A 34 -5.53 41.43 -12.62
C ALA A 34 -5.42 42.81 -13.27
N ASP A 35 -5.67 43.85 -12.48
CA ASP A 35 -5.70 45.24 -12.94
C ASP A 35 -4.30 45.82 -13.11
N TRP A 36 -3.30 45.26 -12.44
CA TRP A 36 -1.91 45.66 -12.61
C TRP A 36 -0.93 44.51 -12.33
N PRO A 37 0.12 44.31 -13.15
CA PRO A 37 1.03 43.17 -13.01
C PRO A 37 1.91 43.16 -11.75
N ALA A 38 2.23 44.33 -11.18
CA ALA A 38 3.15 44.43 -10.05
C ALA A 38 2.48 44.72 -8.70
N SER A 39 1.23 45.19 -8.70
CA SER A 39 0.53 45.66 -7.51
C SER A 39 -0.98 45.60 -7.71
N ALA A 40 -1.47 44.42 -8.08
CA ALA A 40 -2.89 44.20 -8.34
C ALA A 40 -3.74 44.56 -7.12
N THR A 41 -4.83 45.29 -7.33
CA THR A 41 -5.84 45.56 -6.29
C THR A 41 -7.14 44.81 -6.55
N ARG A 42 -7.31 44.26 -7.75
CA ARG A 42 -8.45 43.44 -8.15
C ARG A 42 -7.95 42.20 -8.88
N TRP A 43 -8.65 41.09 -8.71
CA TRP A 43 -8.39 39.86 -9.45
C TRP A 43 -9.68 39.14 -9.81
N GLU A 44 -9.62 38.36 -10.89
CA GLU A 44 -10.63 37.38 -11.27
C GLU A 44 -9.93 36.12 -11.70
N ILE A 45 -10.47 34.98 -11.30
CA ILE A 45 -10.00 33.68 -11.72
C ILE A 45 -10.88 33.18 -12.86
N VAL A 46 -10.26 32.68 -13.93
CA VAL A 46 -10.99 32.16 -15.09
C VAL A 46 -10.54 30.74 -15.44
N THR A 47 -11.42 29.98 -16.08
CA THR A 47 -11.01 28.79 -16.83
C THR A 47 -10.89 29.20 -18.29
N ALA A 48 -9.75 28.92 -18.93
CA ALA A 48 -9.53 29.16 -20.35
C ALA A 48 -9.33 27.83 -21.08
N VAL A 49 -10.11 27.55 -22.12
CA VAL A 49 -9.89 26.42 -23.03
C VAL A 49 -9.37 26.97 -24.35
N VAL A 50 -8.08 26.83 -24.59
CA VAL A 50 -7.38 27.38 -25.75
C VAL A 50 -7.41 26.37 -26.90
N THR A 51 -7.78 26.83 -28.09
CA THR A 51 -7.69 26.09 -29.35
C THR A 51 -7.24 27.03 -30.46
N GLY A 52 -6.08 26.77 -31.05
CA GLY A 52 -5.51 27.59 -32.12
C GLY A 52 -5.21 29.03 -31.71
N GLY A 53 -4.85 29.26 -30.43
CA GLY A 53 -4.57 30.60 -29.89
C GLY A 53 -5.80 31.41 -29.47
N VAL A 54 -7.01 30.86 -29.62
CA VAL A 54 -8.25 31.49 -29.13
C VAL A 54 -8.76 30.70 -27.93
N ALA A 55 -9.02 31.39 -26.83
CA ALA A 55 -9.53 30.81 -25.61
C ALA A 55 -11.04 30.99 -25.50
N GLU A 56 -11.77 29.92 -25.17
CA GLU A 56 -13.10 30.00 -24.57
C GLU A 56 -12.94 30.21 -23.05
N LEU A 57 -13.61 31.24 -22.52
CA LEU A 57 -13.47 31.69 -21.13
C LEU A 57 -14.71 31.37 -20.30
N ALA A 58 -14.52 30.63 -19.21
CA ALA A 58 -15.47 30.58 -18.10
C ALA A 58 -15.00 31.57 -17.01
N ARG A 59 -15.76 32.64 -16.83
CA ARG A 59 -15.48 33.79 -15.95
C ARG A 59 -15.85 33.50 -14.49
N GLY A 60 -15.39 34.34 -13.56
CA GLY A 60 -15.83 34.36 -12.16
C GLY A 60 -15.64 33.05 -11.38
N GLN A 61 -14.48 32.42 -11.52
CA GLN A 61 -14.17 31.14 -10.87
C GLN A 61 -13.63 31.38 -9.46
N GLU A 62 -13.62 30.34 -8.62
CA GLU A 62 -13.07 30.41 -7.25
C GLU A 62 -13.66 31.56 -6.40
N LEU A 63 -14.97 31.80 -6.56
CA LEU A 63 -15.72 32.86 -5.87
C LEU A 63 -15.26 34.29 -6.23
N THR A 64 -14.61 34.48 -7.38
CA THR A 64 -14.39 35.80 -7.96
C THR A 64 -15.54 36.20 -8.88
N ASP A 65 -15.69 37.50 -9.13
CA ASP A 65 -16.74 38.03 -9.97
C ASP A 65 -16.26 38.24 -11.42
N ASP A 66 -17.14 37.97 -12.39
CA ASP A 66 -16.98 38.46 -13.76
C ASP A 66 -17.08 39.99 -13.76
N GLN A 67 -16.02 40.65 -14.20
CA GLN A 67 -15.94 42.10 -14.23
C GLN A 67 -15.24 42.64 -15.48
N GLU A 68 -15.31 43.96 -15.66
CA GLU A 68 -14.60 44.65 -16.73
C GLU A 68 -13.10 44.76 -16.42
N TRP A 69 -12.28 44.40 -17.41
CA TRP A 69 -10.84 44.51 -17.40
C TRP A 69 -10.39 45.53 -18.46
N PRO A 70 -10.14 46.78 -18.08
CA PRO A 70 -9.73 47.82 -19.04
C PRO A 70 -8.31 47.57 -19.57
N GLU A 71 -7.92 48.35 -20.58
CA GLU A 71 -6.54 48.39 -21.08
C GLU A 71 -5.53 48.62 -19.94
N GLY A 72 -4.41 47.89 -19.98
CA GLY A 72 -3.42 47.84 -18.90
C GLY A 72 -3.60 46.68 -17.93
N SER A 73 -4.73 45.97 -17.99
CA SER A 73 -4.91 44.70 -17.25
C SER A 73 -4.00 43.60 -17.79
N VAL A 74 -3.78 42.57 -16.98
CA VAL A 74 -2.94 41.43 -17.31
C VAL A 74 -3.70 40.13 -17.04
N ILE A 75 -3.49 39.13 -17.89
CA ILE A 75 -3.86 37.74 -17.63
C ILE A 75 -2.58 36.92 -17.46
N TYR A 76 -2.53 36.03 -16.48
CA TYR A 76 -1.35 35.20 -16.22
C TYR A 76 -1.70 33.83 -15.64
N CYS A 77 -0.77 32.88 -15.80
CA CYS A 77 -0.90 31.55 -15.24
C CYS A 77 -0.26 31.52 -13.84
N SER A 78 -1.04 31.19 -12.82
CA SER A 78 -0.57 31.08 -11.44
C SER A 78 -1.22 29.88 -10.73
N LEU A 79 -0.58 29.43 -9.66
CA LEU A 79 -1.20 28.50 -8.72
C LEU A 79 -2.18 29.27 -7.85
N THR A 80 -3.47 28.97 -8.00
CA THR A 80 -4.53 29.56 -7.18
C THR A 80 -4.74 28.74 -5.91
N ALA A 81 -5.37 29.36 -4.90
CA ALA A 81 -5.74 28.68 -3.67
C ALA A 81 -6.71 27.51 -3.94
N GLY A 82 -7.70 27.69 -4.84
CA GLY A 82 -8.65 26.63 -5.18
C GLY A 82 -7.98 25.42 -5.83
N VAL A 83 -6.98 25.64 -6.68
CA VAL A 83 -6.17 24.56 -7.26
C VAL A 83 -5.38 23.82 -6.18
N LEU A 84 -4.73 24.54 -5.26
CA LEU A 84 -3.97 23.93 -4.17
C LEU A 84 -4.88 23.12 -3.24
N THR A 85 -6.03 23.69 -2.83
CA THR A 85 -7.04 22.99 -2.02
C THR A 85 -7.53 21.72 -2.72
N SER A 86 -7.77 21.76 -4.03
CA SER A 86 -8.19 20.59 -4.79
C SER A 86 -7.12 19.48 -4.79
N LEU A 87 -5.84 19.85 -4.91
CA LEU A 87 -4.73 18.90 -4.82
C LEU A 87 -4.62 18.28 -3.42
N LEU A 88 -4.74 19.09 -2.36
CA LEU A 88 -4.68 18.63 -0.98
C LEU A 88 -5.82 17.66 -0.65
N LEU A 89 -7.05 17.96 -1.06
CA LEU A 89 -8.20 17.05 -0.87
C LEU A 89 -8.01 15.71 -1.60
N ARG A 90 -7.41 15.75 -2.81
CA ARG A 90 -7.10 14.53 -3.55
C ARG A 90 -6.03 13.69 -2.85
N ILE A 91 -5.02 14.33 -2.25
CA ILE A 91 -3.99 13.64 -1.46
C ILE A 91 -4.63 12.96 -0.25
N GLU A 92 -5.45 13.65 0.53
CA GLU A 92 -6.15 13.10 1.70
C GLU A 92 -7.03 11.89 1.33
N THR A 93 -7.75 11.99 0.20
CA THR A 93 -8.57 10.90 -0.32
C THR A 93 -7.72 9.68 -0.67
N LEU A 94 -6.57 9.89 -1.33
CA LEU A 94 -5.66 8.81 -1.70
C LEU A 94 -4.99 8.18 -0.47
N GLU A 95 -4.60 8.97 0.52
CA GLU A 95 -4.04 8.49 1.78
C GLU A 95 -5.03 7.58 2.51
N THR A 96 -6.30 7.99 2.58
CA THR A 96 -7.38 7.18 3.16
C THR A 96 -7.56 5.86 2.41
N ALA A 97 -7.57 5.89 1.07
CA ALA A 97 -7.72 4.68 0.25
C ALA A 97 -6.54 3.71 0.42
N VAL A 98 -5.31 4.23 0.53
CA VAL A 98 -4.11 3.42 0.77
C VAL A 98 -4.16 2.76 2.14
N ALA A 99 -4.65 3.46 3.17
CA ALA A 99 -4.83 2.87 4.50
C ALA A 99 -5.84 1.70 4.49
N ASP A 100 -7.01 1.88 3.87
CA ASP A 100 -8.01 0.80 3.71
C ASP A 100 -7.44 -0.41 2.97
N LEU A 101 -6.76 -0.17 1.84
CA LEU A 101 -6.12 -1.23 1.06
C LEU A 101 -5.07 -1.97 1.87
N THR A 102 -4.28 -1.27 2.67
CA THR A 102 -3.25 -1.87 3.53
C THR A 102 -3.89 -2.78 4.58
N GLU A 103 -4.96 -2.34 5.24
CA GLU A 103 -5.70 -3.15 6.22
C GLU A 103 -6.29 -4.42 5.57
N ARG A 104 -6.93 -4.27 4.41
CA ARG A 104 -7.50 -5.40 3.67
C ARG A 104 -6.44 -6.38 3.18
N VAL A 105 -5.28 -5.90 2.73
CA VAL A 105 -4.15 -6.75 2.35
C VAL A 105 -3.65 -7.52 3.56
N VAL A 106 -3.46 -6.88 4.72
CA VAL A 106 -3.06 -7.57 5.96
C VAL A 106 -4.07 -8.65 6.34
N ALA A 107 -5.37 -8.35 6.28
CA ALA A 107 -6.42 -9.33 6.56
C ALA A 107 -6.41 -10.51 5.57
N LEU A 108 -6.11 -10.28 4.29
CA LEU A 108 -6.10 -11.31 3.26
C LEU A 108 -4.80 -12.12 3.20
N GLU A 109 -3.65 -11.51 3.53
CA GLU A 109 -2.36 -12.19 3.53
C GLU A 109 -2.26 -13.21 4.67
N GLY A 110 -2.92 -12.97 5.80
CA GLY A 110 -2.90 -13.87 6.95
C GLY A 110 -1.48 -14.03 7.49
N ILE A 111 -1.05 -15.28 7.72
CA ILE A 111 0.30 -15.57 8.18
C ILE A 111 1.24 -15.60 6.97
N VAL A 112 2.32 -14.83 7.01
CA VAL A 112 3.37 -14.79 6.00
C VAL A 112 4.71 -15.13 6.63
N ILE A 113 5.40 -16.11 6.06
CA ILE A 113 6.79 -16.42 6.38
C ILE A 113 7.68 -15.95 5.24
N THR A 114 8.69 -15.14 5.56
CA THR A 114 9.76 -14.79 4.62
C THR A 114 10.88 -15.79 4.74
N SER A 115 11.22 -16.51 3.68
CA SER A 115 12.31 -17.47 3.60
C SER A 115 13.51 -16.88 2.85
N PRO A 116 14.76 -17.24 3.20
CA PRO A 116 15.93 -16.86 2.40
C PRO A 116 15.84 -17.42 0.98
N GLY A 117 16.56 -16.82 0.04
CA GLY A 117 16.66 -17.33 -1.34
C GLY A 117 17.76 -18.37 -1.57
N SER A 118 18.55 -18.66 -0.53
CA SER A 118 19.67 -19.59 -0.55
C SER A 118 20.06 -20.00 0.86
N GLY A 119 20.62 -21.19 1.03
CA GLY A 119 21.13 -21.70 2.30
C GLY A 119 20.52 -23.04 2.70
N PRO A 120 21.02 -23.64 3.79
CA PRO A 120 20.61 -24.98 4.23
C PRO A 120 19.26 -25.00 4.98
N VAL A 121 18.72 -23.82 5.34
CA VAL A 121 17.46 -23.68 6.08
C VAL A 121 16.56 -22.67 5.39
N TRP A 122 15.30 -23.01 5.25
CA TRP A 122 14.23 -22.23 4.63
C TRP A 122 13.05 -22.08 5.60
N GLY A 123 12.25 -21.05 5.41
CA GLY A 123 11.15 -20.69 6.31
C GLY A 123 11.57 -19.74 7.43
N PHE A 124 10.95 -19.89 8.61
CA PHE A 124 11.17 -19.05 9.79
C PHE A 124 11.75 -19.87 10.95
N SER A 125 12.96 -19.53 11.38
CA SER A 125 13.62 -20.16 12.52
C SER A 125 14.53 -19.18 13.27
N PRO A 126 14.06 -18.60 14.41
CA PRO A 126 14.85 -17.71 15.23
C PRO A 126 16.16 -18.32 15.75
N SER A 127 16.15 -19.62 16.06
CA SER A 127 17.34 -20.34 16.56
C SER A 127 18.50 -20.36 15.56
N PHE A 128 18.21 -20.24 14.26
CA PHE A 128 19.21 -20.17 13.19
C PHE A 128 19.30 -18.78 12.55
N GLY A 129 18.55 -17.80 13.04
CA GLY A 129 18.52 -16.45 12.47
C GLY A 129 17.98 -16.41 11.04
N VAL A 130 17.09 -17.34 10.68
CA VAL A 130 16.57 -17.48 9.32
C VAL A 130 15.13 -17.01 9.23
N GLY A 131 14.87 -16.17 8.23
CA GLY A 131 13.54 -15.73 7.87
C GLY A 131 12.83 -14.86 8.91
N SER A 132 11.57 -14.58 8.65
CA SER A 132 10.70 -13.83 9.55
C SER A 132 9.26 -14.30 9.41
N ILE A 133 8.44 -14.06 10.43
CA ILE A 133 7.00 -14.32 10.41
C ILE A 133 6.24 -13.01 10.64
N SER A 134 5.14 -12.84 9.90
CA SER A 134 4.20 -11.73 10.06
C SER A 134 2.78 -12.27 10.04
N PRO A 135 1.88 -11.80 10.92
CA PRO A 135 2.18 -10.92 12.06
C PRO A 135 3.06 -11.62 13.11
N ALA A 136 3.80 -10.83 13.89
CA ALA A 136 4.52 -11.37 15.05
C ALA A 136 3.51 -11.95 16.05
N GLY A 137 3.79 -13.14 16.58
CA GLY A 137 2.84 -13.86 17.44
C GLY A 137 1.77 -14.63 16.68
N ALA A 138 1.86 -14.76 15.35
CA ALA A 138 0.98 -15.64 14.57
C ALA A 138 0.87 -17.04 15.19
N THR A 139 -0.29 -17.67 15.04
CA THR A 139 -0.67 -18.88 15.77
C THR A 139 -1.20 -19.97 14.85
N VAL A 140 -1.16 -21.22 15.29
CA VAL A 140 -1.66 -22.38 14.53
C VAL A 140 -3.18 -22.53 14.56
N TYR A 141 -3.88 -21.75 15.37
CA TYR A 141 -5.34 -21.66 15.36
C TYR A 141 -5.80 -20.86 14.11
N PRO A 142 -6.66 -21.41 13.24
CA PRO A 142 -7.11 -20.74 12.02
C PRO A 142 -7.68 -19.34 12.25
N ASP A 143 -8.38 -19.13 13.36
CA ASP A 143 -8.98 -17.85 13.77
C ASP A 143 -8.40 -17.33 15.11
N GLY A 144 -7.20 -17.77 15.47
CA GLY A 144 -6.61 -17.47 16.77
C GLY A 144 -6.08 -16.04 16.90
N THR A 145 -6.07 -15.55 18.13
CA THR A 145 -5.42 -14.29 18.50
C THR A 145 -3.90 -14.44 18.53
N LEU A 146 -3.16 -13.34 18.34
CA LEU A 146 -1.70 -13.34 18.40
C LEU A 146 -1.17 -13.67 19.81
N GLY A 147 -0.09 -14.46 19.87
CA GLY A 147 0.60 -14.87 21.09
C GLY A 147 -0.07 -16.03 21.84
N GLY A 148 0.46 -16.34 23.03
CA GLY A 148 -0.06 -17.40 23.89
C GLY A 148 0.26 -18.81 23.39
N ASN A 149 -0.53 -19.79 23.83
CA ASN A 149 -0.40 -21.18 23.37
C ASN A 149 -0.72 -21.26 21.88
N GLY A 150 0.09 -22.03 21.14
CA GLY A 150 -0.06 -22.21 19.69
C GLY A 150 0.65 -21.14 18.87
N GLN A 151 1.24 -20.12 19.50
CA GLN A 151 2.13 -19.17 18.81
C GLN A 151 3.22 -19.94 18.07
N ILE A 152 3.40 -19.64 16.78
CA ILE A 152 4.42 -20.23 15.93
C ILE A 152 5.78 -19.63 16.32
N LEU A 153 6.66 -20.47 16.84
CA LEU A 153 8.02 -20.12 17.25
C LEU A 153 9.04 -20.47 16.17
N ALA A 154 8.76 -21.49 15.36
CA ALA A 154 9.46 -21.77 14.12
C ALA A 154 8.55 -22.56 13.17
N LEU A 155 8.68 -22.32 11.88
CA LEU A 155 8.15 -23.18 10.83
C LEU A 155 9.17 -23.17 9.70
N ALA A 156 9.99 -24.22 9.65
CA ALA A 156 11.20 -24.24 8.85
C ALA A 156 11.50 -25.64 8.30
N TRP A 157 12.23 -25.66 7.19
CA TRP A 157 12.68 -26.86 6.50
C TRP A 157 14.15 -26.72 6.12
N GLY A 158 14.89 -27.83 6.06
CA GLY A 158 16.26 -27.85 5.56
C GLY A 158 16.66 -29.26 5.11
N ASP A 159 17.49 -29.37 4.08
CA ASP A 159 17.98 -30.66 3.55
C ASP A 159 19.12 -31.26 4.38
N ASP A 160 19.79 -30.44 5.20
CA ASP A 160 20.88 -30.81 6.09
C ASP A 160 20.51 -30.55 7.57
N TYR A 161 21.47 -30.73 8.48
CA TYR A 161 21.33 -30.38 9.88
C TYR A 161 20.76 -28.95 10.05
N PRO A 162 19.77 -28.75 10.94
CA PRO A 162 19.21 -29.72 11.89
C PRO A 162 17.99 -30.50 11.37
N TYR A 163 17.48 -30.16 10.18
CA TYR A 163 16.15 -30.57 9.74
C TYR A 163 16.17 -31.85 8.90
N TYR A 164 17.26 -32.18 8.21
CA TYR A 164 17.46 -33.46 7.51
C TYR A 164 16.31 -33.87 6.55
N GLY A 165 15.76 -32.90 5.82
CA GLY A 165 14.63 -33.07 4.91
C GLY A 165 13.25 -32.96 5.57
N ASN A 166 13.18 -32.57 6.86
CA ASN A 166 11.92 -32.45 7.58
C ASN A 166 11.41 -31.00 7.57
N LEU A 167 10.08 -30.84 7.51
CA LEU A 167 9.42 -29.58 7.81
C LEU A 167 9.04 -29.60 9.29
N GLU A 168 9.68 -28.76 10.10
CA GLU A 168 9.40 -28.66 11.53
C GLU A 168 8.49 -27.48 11.85
N LEU A 169 7.49 -27.74 12.69
CA LEU A 169 6.63 -26.74 13.32
C LEU A 169 6.91 -26.73 14.82
N ARG A 170 7.35 -25.58 15.34
CA ARG A 170 7.53 -25.35 16.79
C ARG A 170 6.50 -24.34 17.25
N VAL A 171 5.76 -24.70 18.30
CA VAL A 171 4.70 -23.85 18.86
C VAL A 171 4.87 -23.68 20.35
N SER A 172 4.40 -22.53 20.85
CA SER A 172 4.26 -22.26 22.28
C SER A 172 3.24 -23.20 22.93
N GLY A 173 3.54 -23.66 24.14
CA GLY A 173 2.79 -24.65 24.90
C GLY A 173 3.57 -25.95 25.07
N ASN A 174 3.52 -26.52 26.27
CA ASN A 174 4.21 -27.76 26.63
C ASN A 174 3.30 -29.00 26.43
N TYR A 175 3.75 -30.17 26.88
CA TYR A 175 3.03 -31.45 26.75
C TYR A 175 1.64 -31.47 27.42
N GLU A 176 1.35 -30.58 28.37
CA GLU A 176 0.01 -30.48 28.99
C GLU A 176 -0.98 -29.79 28.06
N VAL A 177 -0.48 -28.84 27.26
CA VAL A 177 -1.26 -28.14 26.23
C VAL A 177 -1.39 -29.01 24.98
N TRP A 178 -0.29 -29.66 24.59
CA TRP A 178 -0.20 -30.45 23.36
C TRP A 178 0.25 -31.88 23.62
N PRO A 179 -0.58 -32.74 24.22
CA PRO A 179 -0.16 -34.10 24.60
C PRO A 179 0.11 -35.03 23.40
N ASP A 180 -0.54 -34.75 22.27
CA ASP A 180 -0.41 -35.49 21.02
C ASP A 180 -0.67 -34.59 19.79
N VAL A 181 -0.45 -35.09 18.59
CA VAL A 181 -0.71 -34.36 17.33
C VAL A 181 -2.20 -33.99 17.19
N ALA A 182 -3.11 -34.82 17.69
CA ALA A 182 -4.55 -34.60 17.55
C ALA A 182 -5.03 -33.38 18.35
N SER A 183 -4.29 -32.96 19.37
CA SER A 183 -4.53 -31.74 20.13
C SER A 183 -4.35 -30.44 19.32
N LEU A 184 -3.64 -30.47 18.18
CA LEU A 184 -3.45 -29.29 17.34
C LEU A 184 -4.75 -28.84 16.64
N PRO A 185 -5.03 -27.52 16.60
CA PRO A 185 -6.34 -26.97 16.24
C PRO A 185 -6.55 -26.75 14.73
N PHE A 186 -5.91 -27.55 13.88
CA PHE A 186 -6.00 -27.46 12.41
C PHE A 186 -5.94 -28.86 11.80
N ASP A 187 -6.47 -29.08 10.60
CA ASP A 187 -6.36 -30.37 9.90
C ASP A 187 -5.30 -30.36 8.81
N THR A 188 -5.03 -29.20 8.20
CA THR A 188 -3.96 -29.04 7.22
C THR A 188 -3.14 -27.77 7.45
N LEU A 189 -1.87 -27.83 7.02
CA LEU A 189 -0.99 -26.68 6.83
C LEU A 189 -0.77 -26.49 5.34
N THR A 190 -1.01 -25.29 4.82
CA THR A 190 -0.65 -24.92 3.44
C THR A 190 0.47 -23.88 3.45
N ILE A 191 1.54 -24.14 2.70
CA ILE A 191 2.66 -23.23 2.43
C ILE A 191 2.65 -22.92 0.93
N GLY A 192 2.26 -21.70 0.56
CA GLY A 192 2.09 -21.34 -0.85
C GLY A 192 1.03 -22.23 -1.52
N THR A 193 1.47 -23.15 -2.38
CA THR A 193 0.60 -24.12 -3.08
C THR A 193 0.73 -25.55 -2.56
N THR A 194 1.60 -25.79 -1.56
CA THR A 194 1.88 -27.12 -1.02
C THR A 194 1.09 -27.32 0.26
N THR A 195 0.31 -28.40 0.35
CA THR A 195 -0.52 -28.74 1.52
C THR A 195 0.00 -29.97 2.23
N PHE A 196 0.03 -29.93 3.56
CA PHE A 196 0.45 -30.97 4.47
C PHE A 196 -0.70 -31.35 5.39
N ASN A 197 -0.97 -32.64 5.56
CA ASN A 197 -2.03 -33.08 6.48
C ASN A 197 -1.48 -33.19 7.90
N LYS A 198 -2.25 -32.76 8.90
CA LYS A 198 -1.95 -33.03 10.32
C LYS A 198 -1.79 -34.52 10.59
N ALA A 199 -2.51 -35.38 9.86
CA ALA A 199 -2.40 -36.83 10.02
C ALA A 199 -0.99 -37.39 9.72
N ASP A 200 -0.21 -36.68 8.91
CA ASP A 200 1.19 -37.04 8.55
C ASP A 200 2.21 -36.38 9.48
N LEU A 201 1.75 -35.62 10.47
CA LEU A 201 2.58 -34.91 11.43
C LEU A 201 2.91 -35.83 12.61
N GLU A 202 4.13 -35.71 13.13
CA GLU A 202 4.62 -36.48 14.27
C GLU A 202 5.20 -35.57 15.34
N ILE A 203 5.21 -36.00 16.60
CA ILE A 203 5.89 -35.28 17.69
C ILE A 203 7.39 -35.53 17.61
N ILE A 204 8.17 -34.45 17.57
CA ILE A 204 9.63 -34.48 17.65
C ILE A 204 10.08 -34.41 19.11
N GLY A 205 9.44 -33.56 19.91
CA GLY A 205 9.76 -33.45 21.33
C GLY A 205 9.13 -32.25 22.02
N TYR A 206 9.36 -32.19 23.33
CA TYR A 206 8.87 -31.14 24.23
C TYR A 206 10.06 -30.43 24.86
N GLY A 207 9.94 -29.11 24.99
CA GLY A 207 10.81 -28.26 25.80
C GLY A 207 9.99 -27.46 26.81
N ASP A 208 10.66 -26.58 27.54
CA ASP A 208 10.00 -25.65 28.47
C ASP A 208 9.08 -24.70 27.67
N ASP A 209 7.77 -24.91 27.80
CA ASP A 209 6.70 -24.18 27.10
C ASP A 209 6.78 -24.22 25.56
N ILE A 210 7.42 -25.25 24.99
CA ILE A 210 7.52 -25.44 23.54
C ILE A 210 7.20 -26.89 23.19
N SER A 211 6.43 -27.08 22.13
CA SER A 211 6.22 -28.38 21.49
C SER A 211 6.70 -28.33 20.05
N ALA A 212 7.44 -29.35 19.63
CA ALA A 212 8.00 -29.48 18.29
C ALA A 212 7.37 -30.66 17.57
N PHE A 213 6.93 -30.42 16.33
CA PHE A 213 6.28 -31.37 15.45
C PHE A 213 6.97 -31.39 14.09
N GLY A 214 6.91 -32.51 13.38
CA GLY A 214 7.58 -32.68 12.10
C GLY A 214 6.74 -33.41 11.05
N TRP A 215 6.78 -32.91 9.83
CA TRP A 215 6.53 -33.72 8.63
C TRP A 215 7.87 -34.24 8.13
N PHE A 216 8.04 -35.55 8.11
CA PHE A 216 9.30 -36.19 7.75
C PHE A 216 9.44 -36.41 6.24
N SER A 217 10.68 -36.44 5.75
CA SER A 217 11.01 -36.74 4.34
C SER A 217 10.29 -35.83 3.32
N VAL A 218 10.08 -34.56 3.69
CA VAL A 218 9.48 -33.56 2.82
C VAL A 218 10.48 -33.19 1.72
N SER A 219 10.16 -33.58 0.50
CA SER A 219 10.93 -33.23 -0.70
C SER A 219 9.97 -33.00 -1.87
N PRO A 220 10.10 -31.88 -2.62
CA PRO A 220 11.11 -30.83 -2.48
C PRO A 220 10.84 -29.88 -1.29
N ASN A 221 11.76 -28.94 -1.06
CA ASN A 221 11.57 -27.79 -0.17
C ASN A 221 10.21 -27.10 -0.43
N PRO A 222 9.35 -26.94 0.59
CA PRO A 222 8.03 -26.32 0.39
C PRO A 222 8.04 -24.79 0.34
N PHE A 223 9.16 -24.14 0.70
CA PHE A 223 9.26 -22.68 0.69
C PHE A 223 9.83 -22.16 -0.62
N ALA A 224 9.21 -21.11 -1.16
CA ALA A 224 9.80 -20.25 -2.17
C ALA A 224 10.72 -19.20 -1.53
N ALA A 225 11.64 -18.67 -2.33
CA ALA A 225 12.48 -17.53 -1.93
C ALA A 225 11.58 -16.30 -1.69
N GLY A 226 11.77 -15.60 -0.57
CA GLY A 226 10.93 -14.46 -0.22
C GLY A 226 9.66 -14.88 0.52
N ARG A 227 8.51 -14.32 0.15
CA ARG A 227 7.26 -14.39 0.92
C ARG A 227 6.48 -15.67 0.63
N ASN A 228 6.10 -16.39 1.68
CA ASN A 228 5.27 -17.60 1.63
C ASN A 228 4.02 -17.38 2.48
N LYS A 229 2.84 -17.49 1.87
CA LYS A 229 1.58 -17.49 2.62
C LYS A 229 1.41 -18.81 3.33
N ILE A 230 1.06 -18.73 4.61
CA ILE A 230 0.83 -19.84 5.51
C ILE A 230 -0.64 -19.84 5.89
N THR A 231 -1.28 -21.00 5.83
CA THR A 231 -2.68 -21.16 6.22
C THR A 231 -2.85 -22.47 6.97
N PHE A 232 -3.47 -22.38 8.14
CA PHE A 232 -3.95 -23.52 8.92
C PHE A 232 -5.47 -23.59 8.72
N SER A 233 -6.00 -24.78 8.46
CA SER A 233 -7.45 -25.02 8.28
C SER A 233 -7.85 -26.35 8.86
#